data_AF-A0A835GJN3-F1
#
_entry.id   AF-A0A835GJN3-F1
#
_cell.length_a   1.000
_cell.length_b   1.000
_cell.length_c   1.000
_cell.angle_alpha   90.00
_cell.angle_beta   90.00
_cell.angle_gamma   90.00
#
_symmetry.space_group_name_H-M   'P 1'
#
loop_
_entity.id
_entity.type
_entity.pdbx_description
1 polymer ?
#
loop_
_entity_poly.entity_id
_entity_poly.type
_entity_poly.pdbx_seq_one_letter_code
_entity_poly.pdbx_strand_id
1 'polypeptide(L)'
;MRLCIKRLRFLSGGSLHFSHTSQVKRRQYSHGIPFLDFYKTTTGTTISEDHLTVLKKKHPHIMEVTHDSLQCTLQILQKFGITAEEACCHPHVFSMNPITMENYGDILRECQFITVSAKHIIKYHTFIRNRTIAWLKKEGLLSEDIQLEQVLLDKFQEWPESSKTLQKFCDTNTSVLTIRMNILEKFLNWKLAVSSEEFRKYCRNYLPLQHKPMSDIQEAIRIAENEIKFDKAGIRRNGFVISADPLHTKLILENVRTLAGMDIRDVLKIEPAILKNNYNSIIQVRNILEEYRISNETQRKCLKVYCMRPETVRERLDDLRSLKEYKVLSTNPRMLLLVIHKKKMLNRLTKIETAKKQCFSLNHLVSSSKVFNNYINSFGDKVCGRDIAILITSSLKLPAHNGRGQAARITAVLNQLRRHKYWLHVAMSVIDENIQFLRNKFDHQIIMNNCVILLYPVGQEVNDEQNDELNYSNVRYDCLTDAQILSLVLYTIEKKYHFSGDGIWCRQDGLKVESQKN
;
A
#
# COMPACT_ATOMS: atom_id res chain seq x y z
N MET A 1 -20.57 -34.09 42.11
CA MET A 1 -22.00 -34.46 42.11
C MET A 1 -22.46 -34.65 40.66
N ARG A 2 -22.56 -35.92 40.26
CA ARG A 2 -23.50 -36.56 39.31
C ARG A 2 -24.22 -35.76 38.21
N LEU A 3 -24.09 -36.33 36.99
CA LEU A 3 -25.10 -36.53 35.91
C LEU A 3 -25.64 -35.25 35.21
N CYS A 4 -25.93 -35.19 33.91
CA CYS A 4 -26.43 -36.22 33.00
C CYS A 4 -26.19 -35.82 31.52
N ILE A 5 -26.01 -36.83 30.68
CA ILE A 5 -26.00 -36.80 29.21
C ILE A 5 -27.41 -36.48 28.67
N LYS A 6 -27.51 -35.71 27.58
CA LYS A 6 -28.51 -35.95 26.51
C LYS A 6 -28.01 -35.41 25.15
N ARG A 7 -27.93 -36.34 24.19
CA ARG A 7 -27.73 -36.15 22.74
C ARG A 7 -28.83 -35.25 22.14
N LEU A 8 -28.53 -34.55 21.03
CA LEU A 8 -29.36 -34.50 19.81
C LEU A 8 -28.68 -33.76 18.63
N ARG A 9 -28.46 -34.53 17.55
CA ARG A 9 -28.60 -34.26 16.10
C ARG A 9 -27.86 -33.09 15.42
N PHE A 10 -27.05 -33.51 14.44
CA PHE A 10 -26.64 -32.77 13.25
C PHE A 10 -27.81 -32.08 12.55
N LEU A 11 -27.64 -30.79 12.24
CA LEU A 11 -28.20 -30.13 11.06
C LEU A 11 -27.17 -29.13 10.51
N SER A 12 -27.01 -29.19 9.19
CA SER A 12 -26.25 -28.38 8.24
C SER A 12 -25.91 -26.93 8.63
N GLY A 13 -24.65 -26.53 8.39
CA GLY A 13 -24.23 -25.12 8.36
C GLY A 13 -22.81 -24.92 8.86
N GLY A 14 -21.80 -25.31 8.06
CA GLY A 14 -20.38 -25.14 8.40
C GLY A 14 -19.94 -23.68 8.33
N SER A 15 -20.23 -22.91 9.38
CA SER A 15 -19.61 -21.62 9.68
C SER A 15 -18.27 -21.87 10.39
N LEU A 16 -17.19 -21.32 9.84
CA LEU A 16 -15.86 -21.28 10.47
C LEU A 16 -15.90 -20.29 11.64
N HIS A 17 -16.28 -20.76 12.82
CA HIS A 17 -16.08 -20.03 14.07
C HIS A 17 -14.64 -20.24 14.57
N PHE A 18 -13.78 -19.22 14.41
CA PHE A 18 -12.57 -19.09 15.21
C PHE A 18 -12.96 -18.57 16.60
N SER A 19 -13.14 -19.47 17.56
CA SER A 19 -13.21 -19.10 18.97
C SER A 19 -11.80 -19.08 19.56
N HIS A 20 -11.30 -17.88 19.85
CA HIS A 20 -10.16 -17.69 20.74
C HIS A 20 -10.55 -18.09 22.18
N THR A 21 -9.96 -19.16 22.70
CA THR A 21 -9.85 -19.39 24.14
C THR A 21 -8.42 -19.20 24.57
N SER A 22 -8.21 -18.18 25.41
CA SER A 22 -7.00 -17.87 26.13
C SER A 22 -6.69 -18.90 27.23
N GLN A 23 -5.39 -19.10 27.44
CA GLN A 23 -4.73 -19.75 28.57
C GLN A 23 -4.98 -21.26 28.78
N VAL A 24 -4.07 -22.07 28.21
CA VAL A 24 -3.75 -23.41 28.74
C VAL A 24 -2.29 -23.46 29.14
N LYS A 25 -2.05 -23.89 30.38
CA LYS A 25 -0.76 -24.07 31.04
C LYS A 25 0.21 -24.87 30.16
N ARG A 26 1.42 -24.33 29.96
CA ARG A 26 2.56 -25.02 29.34
C ARG A 26 2.84 -26.32 30.09
N ARG A 27 2.46 -27.46 29.51
CA ARG A 27 3.14 -28.73 29.77
C ARG A 27 4.31 -28.81 28.80
N GLN A 28 5.52 -28.80 29.35
CA GLN A 28 6.74 -29.07 28.61
C GLN A 28 6.68 -30.52 28.11
N TYR A 29 6.30 -30.70 26.85
CA TYR A 29 6.72 -31.87 26.08
C TYR A 29 7.93 -31.44 25.27
N SER A 30 8.95 -32.30 25.24
CA SER A 30 10.11 -32.18 24.35
C SER A 30 9.61 -32.16 22.91
N HIS A 31 9.41 -30.98 22.32
CA HIS A 31 8.85 -30.88 20.98
C HIS A 31 9.92 -31.25 19.95
N GLY A 32 9.66 -32.34 19.24
CA GLY A 32 10.30 -32.61 17.96
C GLY A 32 9.83 -31.59 16.93
N ILE A 33 10.46 -31.63 15.76
CA ILE A 33 10.11 -30.75 14.65
C ILE A 33 8.68 -31.14 14.20
N PRO A 34 7.72 -30.20 14.12
CA PRO A 34 6.29 -30.53 13.98
C PRO A 34 5.97 -31.50 12.84
N PHE A 35 6.65 -31.34 11.70
CA PHE A 35 6.52 -32.24 10.57
C PHE A 35 7.02 -33.67 10.86
N LEU A 36 8.14 -33.82 11.58
CA LEU A 36 8.69 -35.15 11.92
C LEU A 36 7.79 -35.89 12.90
N ASP A 37 7.27 -35.17 13.90
CA ASP A 37 6.33 -35.73 14.87
C ASP A 37 5.03 -36.15 14.17
N PHE A 38 4.52 -35.29 13.27
CA PHE A 38 3.37 -35.60 12.43
C PHE A 38 3.61 -36.82 11.52
N TYR A 39 4.76 -36.87 10.82
CA TYR A 39 5.11 -37.97 9.93
C TYR A 39 5.12 -39.28 10.70
N LYS A 40 5.86 -39.33 11.82
CA LYS A 40 5.94 -40.52 12.68
C LYS A 40 4.57 -40.97 13.19
N THR A 41 3.72 -40.03 13.59
CA THR A 41 2.37 -40.33 14.08
C THR A 41 1.48 -40.89 12.98
N THR A 42 1.64 -40.41 11.74
CA THR A 42 0.79 -40.78 10.60
C THR A 42 1.24 -42.09 9.94
N THR A 43 2.55 -42.27 9.74
CA THR A 43 3.10 -43.44 9.03
C THR A 43 3.53 -44.57 9.95
N GLY A 44 3.63 -44.31 11.25
CA GLY A 44 4.21 -45.24 12.23
C GLY A 44 5.73 -45.39 12.12
N THR A 45 6.39 -44.66 11.21
CA THR A 45 7.82 -44.80 10.91
C THR A 45 8.57 -43.51 11.14
N THR A 46 9.79 -43.60 11.67
CA THR A 46 10.71 -42.47 11.75
C THR A 46 11.46 -42.31 10.43
N ILE A 47 11.59 -41.08 9.94
CA ILE A 47 12.40 -40.77 8.76
C ILE A 47 13.87 -41.07 9.07
N SER A 48 14.53 -41.90 8.25
CA SER A 48 15.97 -42.17 8.42
C SER A 48 16.82 -40.91 8.21
N GLU A 49 17.99 -40.82 8.85
CA GLU A 49 18.86 -39.64 8.75
C GLU A 49 19.30 -39.36 7.30
N ASP A 50 19.58 -40.40 6.52
CA ASP A 50 19.91 -40.28 5.09
C ASP A 50 18.74 -39.68 4.30
N HIS A 51 17.53 -40.18 4.54
CA HIS A 51 16.33 -39.69 3.85
C HIS A 51 16.00 -38.25 4.27
N LEU A 52 16.18 -37.92 5.55
CA LEU A 52 15.99 -36.58 6.08
C LEU A 52 16.96 -35.58 5.44
N THR A 53 18.20 -36.00 5.19
CA THR A 53 19.21 -35.16 4.52
C THR A 53 18.81 -34.87 3.07
N VAL A 54 18.31 -35.88 2.34
CA VAL A 54 17.77 -35.70 0.98
C VAL A 54 16.52 -34.82 0.99
N LEU A 55 15.63 -35.01 1.96
CA LEU A 55 14.41 -34.24 2.14
C LEU A 55 14.72 -32.76 2.37
N LYS A 56 15.65 -32.44 3.29
CA LYS A 56 16.12 -31.07 3.55
C LYS A 56 16.74 -30.44 2.31
N LYS A 57 17.51 -31.20 1.53
CA LYS A 57 18.11 -30.71 0.29
C LYS A 57 17.06 -30.37 -0.77
N LYS A 58 16.00 -31.18 -0.89
CA LYS A 58 14.91 -30.94 -1.87
C LYS A 58 13.90 -29.90 -1.38
N HIS A 59 13.66 -29.83 -0.08
CA HIS A 59 12.63 -29.02 0.56
C HIS A 59 13.20 -28.35 1.83
N PRO A 60 13.97 -27.26 1.69
CA PRO A 60 14.69 -26.65 2.81
C PRO A 60 13.78 -26.21 3.97
N HIS A 61 12.58 -25.72 3.64
CA HIS A 61 11.63 -25.17 4.61
C HIS A 61 10.76 -26.21 5.31
N ILE A 62 10.92 -27.51 5.00
CA ILE A 62 10.06 -28.55 5.57
C ILE A 62 10.22 -28.69 7.09
N MET A 63 11.38 -28.30 7.61
CA MET A 63 11.68 -28.31 9.04
C MET A 63 11.13 -27.07 9.77
N GLU A 64 10.74 -26.04 9.03
CA GLU A 64 10.19 -24.78 9.55
C GLU A 64 8.65 -24.79 9.59
N VAL A 65 8.04 -25.90 9.14
CA VAL A 65 6.58 -26.05 9.10
C VAL A 65 6.03 -26.01 10.54
N THR A 66 5.17 -25.03 10.80
CA THR A 66 4.46 -24.89 12.08
C THR A 66 3.24 -25.83 12.13
N HIS A 67 2.74 -26.09 13.34
CA HIS A 67 1.51 -26.89 13.53
C HIS A 67 0.32 -26.28 12.77
N ASP A 68 0.15 -24.95 12.82
CA ASP A 68 -0.93 -24.26 12.12
C ASP A 68 -0.82 -24.39 10.60
N SER A 69 0.40 -24.26 10.05
CA SER A 69 0.66 -24.43 8.62
C SER A 69 0.37 -25.87 8.16
N LEU A 70 0.75 -26.84 8.98
CA LEU A 70 0.51 -28.26 8.74
C LEU A 70 -0.99 -28.57 8.74
N GLN A 71 -1.73 -28.09 9.74
CA GLN A 71 -3.18 -28.26 9.82
C GLN A 71 -3.89 -27.60 8.63
N CYS A 72 -3.49 -26.38 8.25
CA CYS A 72 -4.03 -25.70 7.07
C CYS A 72 -3.79 -26.51 5.78
N THR A 73 -2.56 -26.99 5.59
CA THR A 73 -2.20 -27.84 4.45
C THR A 73 -3.07 -29.10 4.39
N LEU A 74 -3.24 -29.78 5.51
CA LEU A 74 -4.06 -30.99 5.58
C LEU A 74 -5.53 -30.74 5.29
N GLN A 75 -6.10 -29.63 5.80
CA GLN A 75 -7.49 -29.26 5.51
C GLN A 75 -7.70 -29.02 4.01
N ILE A 76 -6.74 -28.37 3.34
CA ILE A 76 -6.81 -28.17 1.88
C ILE A 76 -6.70 -29.51 1.15
N LEU A 77 -5.74 -30.36 1.51
CA LEU A 77 -5.56 -31.67 0.87
C LEU A 77 -6.81 -32.56 1.04
N GLN A 78 -7.42 -32.54 2.22
CA GLN A 78 -8.65 -33.26 2.52
C GLN A 78 -9.82 -32.83 1.63
N LYS A 79 -9.89 -31.54 1.22
CA LYS A 79 -10.88 -31.05 0.23
C LYS A 79 -10.85 -31.86 -1.06
N PHE A 80 -9.68 -32.39 -1.44
CA PHE A 80 -9.44 -33.17 -2.66
C PHE A 80 -9.45 -34.69 -2.41
N GLY A 81 -9.75 -35.14 -1.19
CA GLY A 81 -9.75 -36.56 -0.85
C GLY A 81 -8.35 -37.14 -0.59
N ILE A 82 -7.32 -36.30 -0.46
CA ILE A 82 -5.94 -36.72 -0.19
C ILE A 82 -5.80 -36.95 1.32
N THR A 83 -5.39 -38.15 1.73
CA THR A 83 -5.23 -38.50 3.14
C THR A 83 -3.89 -38.01 3.70
N ALA A 84 -3.78 -37.99 5.03
CA ALA A 84 -2.54 -37.63 5.71
C ALA A 84 -1.39 -38.58 5.32
N GLU A 85 -1.69 -39.87 5.17
CA GLU A 85 -0.73 -40.90 4.76
C GLU A 85 -0.22 -40.64 3.33
N GLU A 86 -1.12 -40.35 2.39
CA GLU A 86 -0.74 -39.99 1.01
C GLU A 86 0.10 -38.71 0.98
N ALA A 87 -0.27 -37.70 1.77
CA ALA A 87 0.48 -36.45 1.87
C ALA A 87 1.91 -36.69 2.39
N CYS A 88 2.08 -37.59 3.38
CA CYS A 88 3.39 -38.00 3.88
C CYS A 88 4.25 -38.71 2.82
N CYS A 89 3.65 -39.43 1.87
CA CYS A 89 4.38 -39.99 0.72
C CYS A 89 4.88 -38.90 -0.26
N HIS A 90 4.33 -37.69 -0.19
CA HIS A 90 4.66 -36.58 -1.05
C HIS A 90 4.98 -35.29 -0.27
N PRO A 91 6.10 -35.26 0.50
CA PRO A 91 6.37 -34.19 1.46
C PRO A 91 6.45 -32.77 0.88
N HIS A 92 6.64 -32.63 -0.43
CA HIS A 92 6.65 -31.33 -1.10
C HIS A 92 5.39 -30.51 -0.84
N VAL A 93 4.22 -31.15 -0.67
CA VAL A 93 2.95 -30.44 -0.41
C VAL A 93 3.01 -29.54 0.83
N PHE A 94 3.76 -29.94 1.87
CA PHE A 94 3.95 -29.15 3.09
C PHE A 94 4.90 -27.97 2.92
N SER A 95 5.61 -27.90 1.80
CA SER A 95 6.48 -26.76 1.43
C SER A 95 5.84 -25.85 0.38
N MET A 96 4.66 -26.20 -0.13
CA MET A 96 3.93 -25.38 -1.10
C MET A 96 3.20 -24.23 -0.40
N ASN A 97 2.97 -23.13 -1.13
CA ASN A 97 2.07 -22.08 -0.64
C ASN A 97 0.62 -22.62 -0.59
N PRO A 98 -0.10 -22.53 0.54
CA PRO A 98 -1.44 -23.08 0.71
C PRO A 98 -2.45 -22.59 -0.35
N ILE A 99 -2.44 -21.29 -0.66
CA ILE A 99 -3.36 -20.68 -1.66
C ILE A 99 -3.06 -21.24 -3.05
N THR A 100 -1.77 -21.32 -3.42
CA THR A 100 -1.36 -21.93 -4.69
C THR A 100 -1.77 -23.39 -4.78
N MET A 101 -1.59 -24.15 -3.69
CA MET A 101 -1.95 -25.56 -3.61
C MET A 101 -3.46 -25.78 -3.80
N GLU A 102 -4.29 -24.99 -3.12
CA GLU A 102 -5.74 -25.01 -3.26
C GLU A 102 -6.17 -24.69 -4.69
N ASN A 103 -5.65 -23.59 -5.26
CA ASN A 103 -5.92 -23.21 -6.65
C ASN A 103 -5.57 -24.32 -7.65
N TYR A 104 -4.45 -25.00 -7.45
CA TYR A 104 -4.03 -26.09 -8.32
C TYR A 104 -4.99 -27.27 -8.25
N GLY A 105 -5.38 -27.68 -7.04
CA GLY A 105 -6.37 -28.73 -6.84
C GLY A 105 -7.73 -28.38 -7.46
N ASP A 106 -8.21 -27.14 -7.25
CA ASP A 106 -9.49 -26.70 -7.76
C ASP A 106 -9.50 -26.65 -9.29
N ILE A 107 -8.39 -26.22 -9.92
CA ILE A 107 -8.26 -26.24 -11.38
C ILE A 107 -8.26 -27.66 -11.93
N LEU A 108 -7.54 -28.60 -11.30
CA LEU A 108 -7.54 -30.00 -11.71
C LEU A 108 -8.96 -30.59 -11.64
N ARG A 109 -9.71 -30.23 -10.61
CA ARG A 109 -11.13 -30.61 -10.46
C ARG A 109 -12.04 -29.93 -11.49
N GLU A 110 -11.85 -28.64 -11.77
CA GLU A 110 -12.59 -27.92 -12.80
C GLU A 110 -12.44 -28.57 -14.18
N CYS A 111 -11.24 -29.08 -14.47
CA CYS A 111 -10.92 -29.81 -15.70
C CYS A 111 -11.34 -31.29 -15.68
N GLN A 112 -12.06 -31.75 -14.64
CA GLN A 112 -12.52 -33.13 -14.46
C GLN A 112 -11.41 -34.19 -14.54
N PHE A 113 -10.28 -33.94 -13.86
CA PHE A 113 -9.33 -35.03 -13.60
C PHE A 113 -10.02 -36.14 -12.81
N ILE A 114 -9.84 -37.39 -13.23
CA ILE A 114 -10.54 -38.56 -12.63
C ILE A 114 -10.20 -38.66 -11.14
N THR A 115 -8.94 -38.46 -10.78
CA THR A 115 -8.47 -38.37 -9.40
C THR A 115 -7.51 -37.20 -9.22
N VAL A 116 -7.59 -36.51 -8.07
CA VAL A 116 -6.64 -35.46 -7.69
C VAL A 116 -5.80 -35.98 -6.53
N SER A 117 -4.57 -36.38 -6.83
CA SER A 117 -3.58 -36.84 -5.84
C SER A 117 -2.59 -35.74 -5.47
N ALA A 118 -1.84 -35.93 -4.38
CA ALA A 118 -0.76 -35.01 -4.00
C ALA A 118 0.28 -34.85 -5.13
N LYS A 119 0.60 -35.95 -5.83
CA LYS A 119 1.48 -35.95 -7.01
C LYS A 119 0.93 -35.08 -8.14
N HIS A 120 -0.40 -35.05 -8.33
CA HIS A 120 -1.04 -34.21 -9.35
C HIS A 120 -0.88 -32.72 -9.06
N ILE A 121 -1.08 -32.33 -7.80
CA ILE A 121 -0.90 -30.95 -7.34
C ILE A 121 0.56 -30.50 -7.49
N ILE A 122 1.51 -31.34 -7.08
CA ILE A 122 2.96 -31.05 -7.21
C ILE A 122 3.36 -30.87 -8.68
N LYS A 123 2.84 -31.72 -9.57
CA LYS A 123 3.15 -31.69 -11.01
C LYS A 123 2.19 -30.82 -11.83
N TYR A 124 1.43 -29.95 -11.19
CA TYR A 124 0.40 -29.12 -11.82
C TYR A 124 0.87 -28.45 -13.12
N HIS A 125 2.00 -27.74 -13.10
CA HIS A 125 2.50 -27.06 -14.31
C HIS A 125 2.85 -28.02 -15.44
N THR A 126 3.35 -29.22 -15.12
CA THR A 126 3.62 -30.25 -16.12
C THR A 126 2.32 -30.64 -16.82
N PHE A 127 1.26 -30.94 -16.07
CA PHE A 127 0.00 -31.40 -16.65
C PHE A 127 -0.78 -30.31 -17.36
N ILE A 128 -0.85 -29.11 -16.77
CA ILE A 128 -1.71 -28.04 -17.28
C ILE A 128 -1.06 -27.29 -18.45
N ARG A 129 0.26 -27.06 -18.40
CA ARG A 129 0.96 -26.24 -19.41
C ARG A 129 1.68 -27.07 -20.48
N ASN A 130 2.29 -28.19 -20.10
CA ASN A 130 3.27 -28.87 -20.96
C ASN A 130 2.74 -30.14 -21.62
N ARG A 131 1.65 -30.72 -21.11
CA ARG A 131 1.05 -31.94 -21.67
C ARG A 131 -0.18 -31.62 -22.51
N THR A 132 -0.38 -32.43 -23.55
CA THR A 132 -1.54 -32.33 -24.43
C THR A 132 -2.70 -33.14 -23.87
N ILE A 133 -3.92 -32.83 -24.28
CA ILE A 133 -5.13 -33.50 -23.81
C ILE A 133 -5.10 -34.98 -24.20
N ALA A 134 -4.65 -35.31 -25.42
CA ALA A 134 -4.48 -36.68 -25.86
C ALA A 134 -3.53 -37.49 -24.96
N TRP A 135 -2.45 -36.87 -24.49
CA TRP A 135 -1.53 -37.50 -23.53
C TRP A 135 -2.21 -37.72 -22.17
N LEU A 136 -2.96 -36.73 -21.67
CA LEU A 136 -3.67 -36.85 -20.39
C LEU A 136 -4.76 -37.95 -20.43
N LYS A 137 -5.46 -38.11 -21.56
CA LYS A 137 -6.42 -39.20 -21.80
C LYS A 137 -5.73 -40.56 -21.79
N LYS A 138 -4.62 -40.69 -22.54
CA LYS A 138 -3.83 -41.94 -22.63
C LYS A 138 -3.30 -42.39 -21.26
N GLU A 139 -2.91 -41.46 -20.40
CA GLU A 139 -2.41 -41.76 -19.05
C GLU A 139 -3.53 -42.00 -18.03
N GLY A 140 -4.80 -42.01 -18.47
CA GLY A 140 -5.96 -42.22 -17.58
C GLY A 140 -6.16 -41.10 -16.57
N LEU A 141 -5.69 -39.89 -16.86
CA LEU A 141 -5.91 -38.71 -16.00
C LEU A 141 -7.21 -37.99 -16.35
N LEU A 142 -7.63 -38.09 -17.61
CA LEU A 142 -8.90 -37.61 -18.15
C LEU A 142 -9.65 -38.76 -18.81
N SER A 143 -10.98 -38.70 -18.81
CA SER A 143 -11.81 -39.69 -19.52
C SER A 143 -11.60 -39.59 -21.04
N GLU A 144 -11.63 -40.69 -21.77
CA GLU A 144 -11.37 -40.70 -23.23
C GLU A 144 -12.42 -39.89 -24.02
N ASP A 145 -13.67 -39.94 -23.56
CA ASP A 145 -14.85 -39.28 -24.12
C ASP A 145 -14.99 -37.80 -23.72
N ILE A 146 -14.16 -37.30 -22.80
CA ILE A 146 -14.32 -35.92 -22.31
C ILE A 146 -14.08 -34.90 -23.44
N GLN A 147 -15.02 -33.97 -23.57
CA GLN A 147 -14.89 -32.74 -24.36
C GLN A 147 -14.51 -31.59 -23.42
N LEU A 148 -13.21 -31.43 -23.16
CA LEU A 148 -12.71 -30.51 -22.13
C LEU A 148 -13.15 -29.05 -22.36
N GLU A 149 -13.20 -28.60 -23.63
CA GLU A 149 -13.68 -27.25 -23.95
C GLU A 149 -15.13 -27.03 -23.49
N GLN A 150 -16.02 -28.00 -23.75
CA GLN A 150 -17.43 -27.94 -23.32
C GLN A 150 -17.53 -27.94 -21.80
N VAL A 151 -16.82 -28.86 -21.14
CA VAL A 151 -16.79 -28.98 -19.67
C VAL A 151 -16.41 -27.66 -18.98
N LEU A 152 -15.43 -26.95 -19.55
CA LEU A 152 -14.98 -25.66 -19.01
C LEU A 152 -15.96 -24.53 -19.35
N LEU A 153 -16.59 -24.54 -20.52
CA LEU A 153 -17.64 -23.57 -20.87
C LEU A 153 -18.86 -23.69 -19.95
N ASP A 154 -19.22 -24.91 -19.56
CA ASP A 154 -20.37 -25.19 -18.69
C ASP A 154 -20.19 -24.66 -17.26
N LYS A 155 -18.95 -24.34 -16.85
CA LYS A 155 -18.68 -23.66 -15.56
C LYS A 155 -19.23 -22.24 -15.52
N PHE A 156 -19.37 -21.59 -16.68
CA PHE A 156 -19.91 -20.24 -16.80
C PHE A 156 -21.42 -20.26 -17.00
N GLN A 157 -22.16 -20.56 -15.93
CA GLN A 157 -23.63 -20.66 -15.97
C GLN A 157 -24.33 -19.34 -16.32
N GLU A 158 -23.74 -18.20 -15.96
CA GLU A 158 -24.31 -16.88 -16.29
C GLU A 158 -24.09 -16.47 -17.75
N TRP A 159 -23.19 -17.15 -18.48
CA TRP A 159 -22.86 -16.83 -19.87
C TRP A 159 -23.88 -17.48 -20.81
N PRO A 160 -24.66 -16.72 -21.61
CA PRO A 160 -25.69 -17.29 -22.48
C PRO A 160 -25.13 -18.29 -23.49
N GLU A 161 -25.84 -19.41 -23.67
CA GLU A 161 -25.47 -20.47 -24.62
C GLU A 161 -25.32 -19.96 -26.05
N SER A 162 -26.12 -18.97 -26.47
CA SER A 162 -26.01 -18.32 -27.78
C SER A 162 -24.65 -17.64 -28.04
N SER A 163 -23.92 -17.31 -26.98
CA SER A 163 -22.60 -16.66 -27.04
C SER A 163 -21.45 -17.64 -26.77
N LYS A 164 -21.75 -18.88 -26.33
CA LYS A 164 -20.75 -19.94 -26.16
C LYS A 164 -20.51 -20.59 -27.51
N THR A 165 -19.31 -20.37 -28.05
CA THR A 165 -18.89 -20.98 -29.31
C THR A 165 -17.70 -21.91 -29.06
N LEU A 166 -17.84 -23.17 -29.49
CA LEU A 166 -16.75 -24.16 -29.46
C LEU A 166 -15.76 -23.88 -30.61
N GLN A 167 -14.48 -23.74 -30.28
CA GLN A 167 -13.39 -23.70 -31.27
C GLN A 167 -12.99 -25.09 -31.75
N LYS A 168 -13.36 -26.15 -31.02
CA LYS A 168 -13.02 -27.55 -31.35
C LYS A 168 -11.51 -27.74 -31.41
N PHE A 169 -10.85 -27.46 -30.28
CA PHE A 169 -9.41 -27.68 -30.14
C PHE A 169 -9.02 -29.13 -30.45
N CYS A 170 -7.84 -29.31 -31.04
CA CYS A 170 -7.31 -30.64 -31.32
C CYS A 170 -6.56 -31.19 -30.09
N ASP A 171 -7.00 -32.34 -29.58
CA ASP A 171 -6.44 -32.93 -28.36
C ASP A 171 -4.94 -33.28 -28.49
N THR A 172 -4.44 -33.53 -29.70
CA THR A 172 -3.05 -33.96 -29.93
C THR A 172 -2.04 -32.82 -29.81
N ASN A 173 -2.46 -31.57 -30.01
CA ASN A 173 -1.56 -30.41 -30.01
C ASN A 173 -1.91 -29.34 -28.96
N THR A 174 -3.05 -29.50 -28.27
CA THR A 174 -3.55 -28.47 -27.35
C THR A 174 -3.35 -28.88 -25.88
N SER A 175 -2.88 -27.92 -25.07
CA SER A 175 -2.75 -28.07 -23.61
C SER A 175 -4.02 -27.59 -22.89
N VAL A 176 -4.22 -28.05 -21.66
CA VAL A 176 -5.33 -27.60 -20.80
C VAL A 176 -5.30 -26.09 -20.58
N LEU A 177 -4.11 -25.51 -20.36
CA LEU A 177 -3.94 -24.07 -20.17
C LEU A 177 -4.44 -23.27 -21.37
N THR A 178 -4.15 -23.74 -22.59
CA THR A 178 -4.55 -23.06 -23.83
C THR A 178 -6.08 -22.94 -23.92
N ILE A 179 -6.79 -24.05 -23.68
CA ILE A 179 -8.26 -24.05 -23.68
C ILE A 179 -8.80 -23.14 -22.58
N ARG A 180 -8.27 -23.25 -21.36
CA ARG A 180 -8.68 -22.41 -20.23
C ARG A 180 -8.54 -20.91 -20.53
N MET A 181 -7.41 -20.50 -21.10
CA MET A 181 -7.16 -19.10 -21.41
C MET A 181 -8.03 -18.58 -22.55
N ASN A 182 -8.31 -19.39 -23.56
CA ASN A 182 -9.24 -19.01 -24.62
C ASN A 182 -10.67 -18.80 -24.08
N ILE A 183 -11.16 -19.74 -23.28
CA ILE A 183 -12.49 -19.64 -22.66
C ILE A 183 -12.57 -18.43 -21.75
N LEU A 184 -11.56 -18.22 -20.90
CA LEU A 184 -11.51 -17.07 -20.00
C LEU A 184 -11.49 -15.74 -20.77
N GLU A 185 -10.72 -15.64 -21.85
CA GLU A 185 -10.68 -14.45 -22.72
C GLU A 185 -12.07 -14.14 -23.29
N LYS A 186 -12.74 -15.14 -23.86
CA LYS A 186 -14.09 -15.00 -24.41
C LYS A 186 -15.11 -14.61 -23.33
N PHE A 187 -15.05 -15.23 -22.16
CA PHE A 187 -15.92 -14.90 -21.04
C PHE A 187 -15.74 -13.45 -20.59
N LEU A 188 -14.49 -13.00 -20.42
CA LEU A 188 -14.19 -11.61 -20.03
C LEU A 188 -14.56 -10.61 -21.13
N ASN A 189 -14.41 -10.99 -22.40
CA ASN A 189 -14.90 -10.20 -23.53
C ASN A 189 -16.42 -10.03 -23.46
N TRP A 190 -17.16 -11.11 -23.26
CA TRP A 190 -18.62 -11.06 -23.13
C TRP A 190 -19.08 -10.25 -21.90
N LYS A 191 -18.53 -10.56 -20.71
CA LYS A 191 -18.98 -9.99 -19.44
C LYS A 191 -18.62 -8.51 -19.30
N LEU A 192 -17.38 -8.15 -19.67
CA LEU A 192 -16.74 -6.87 -19.35
C LEU A 192 -16.27 -6.08 -20.59
N ALA A 193 -16.46 -6.60 -21.81
CA ALA A 193 -15.93 -6.00 -23.04
C ALA A 193 -14.40 -5.81 -22.99
N VAL A 194 -13.69 -6.81 -22.45
CA VAL A 194 -12.22 -6.89 -22.45
C VAL A 194 -11.73 -7.24 -23.85
N SER A 195 -10.78 -6.47 -24.39
CA SER A 195 -10.13 -6.80 -25.67
C SER A 195 -9.03 -7.86 -25.50
N SER A 196 -8.63 -8.51 -26.60
CA SER A 196 -7.51 -9.46 -26.58
C SER A 196 -6.19 -8.84 -26.12
N GLU A 197 -5.96 -7.55 -26.40
CA GLU A 197 -4.78 -6.83 -25.93
C GLU A 197 -4.82 -6.60 -24.41
N GLU A 198 -5.97 -6.18 -23.89
CA GLU A 198 -6.18 -6.00 -22.46
C GLU A 198 -6.04 -7.33 -21.72
N PHE A 199 -6.60 -8.42 -22.26
CA PHE A 199 -6.47 -9.75 -21.70
C PHE A 199 -5.01 -10.20 -21.61
N ARG A 200 -4.22 -10.04 -22.70
CA ARG A 200 -2.78 -10.33 -22.69
C ARG A 200 -2.04 -9.49 -21.64
N LYS A 201 -2.42 -8.22 -21.48
CA LYS A 201 -1.86 -7.34 -20.44
C LYS A 201 -2.19 -7.86 -19.04
N TYR A 202 -3.39 -8.39 -18.82
CA TYR A 202 -3.72 -9.02 -17.54
C TYR A 202 -2.86 -10.24 -17.28
N CYS A 203 -2.74 -11.15 -18.26
CA CYS A 203 -1.94 -12.36 -18.12
C CYS A 203 -0.44 -12.07 -17.87
N ARG A 204 0.08 -10.94 -18.35
CA ARG A 204 1.47 -10.49 -18.10
C ARG A 204 1.64 -9.82 -16.74
N ASN A 205 0.73 -8.92 -16.36
CA ASN A 205 0.87 -8.09 -15.15
C ASN A 205 0.29 -8.75 -13.89
N TYR A 206 -0.61 -9.70 -14.06
CA TYR A 206 -1.31 -10.41 -12.99
C TYR A 206 -1.12 -11.91 -13.19
N LEU A 207 0.12 -12.38 -13.05
CA LEU A 207 0.52 -13.79 -13.20
C LEU A 207 -0.42 -14.80 -12.52
N PRO A 208 -1.00 -14.52 -11.32
CA PRO A 208 -1.96 -15.44 -10.71
C PRO A 208 -3.20 -15.74 -11.57
N LEU A 209 -3.59 -14.85 -12.49
CA LEU A 209 -4.81 -15.00 -13.29
C LEU A 209 -4.80 -16.29 -14.14
N GLN A 210 -3.65 -16.68 -14.68
CA GLN A 210 -3.52 -17.89 -15.51
C GLN A 210 -3.74 -19.19 -14.72
N HIS A 211 -3.49 -19.13 -13.41
CA HIS A 211 -3.53 -20.25 -12.49
C HIS A 211 -4.54 -20.01 -11.36
N LYS A 212 -5.59 -19.27 -11.68
CA LYS A 212 -6.74 -19.06 -10.80
C LYS A 212 -7.92 -19.93 -11.27
N PRO A 213 -8.68 -20.54 -10.35
CA PRO A 213 -9.94 -21.22 -10.68
C PRO A 213 -10.88 -20.27 -11.44
N MET A 214 -11.63 -20.79 -12.40
CA MET A 214 -12.60 -19.98 -13.16
C MET A 214 -13.75 -19.54 -12.26
N SER A 215 -14.17 -20.43 -11.36
CA SER A 215 -15.15 -20.16 -10.32
C SER A 215 -14.78 -18.96 -9.44
N ASP A 216 -13.53 -18.88 -9.02
CA ASP A 216 -13.00 -17.73 -8.28
C ASP A 216 -13.06 -16.42 -9.06
N ILE A 217 -12.73 -16.45 -10.36
CA ILE A 217 -12.77 -15.25 -11.19
C ILE A 217 -14.22 -14.75 -11.34
N GLN A 218 -15.16 -15.67 -11.56
CA GLN A 218 -16.59 -15.34 -11.62
C GLN A 218 -17.06 -14.72 -10.31
N GLU A 219 -16.69 -15.33 -9.18
CA GLU A 219 -17.07 -14.84 -7.86
C GLU A 219 -16.43 -13.48 -7.54
N ALA A 220 -15.15 -13.27 -7.90
CA ALA A 220 -14.48 -11.99 -7.73
C ALA A 220 -15.18 -10.87 -8.52
N ILE A 221 -15.59 -11.14 -9.76
CA ILE A 221 -16.37 -10.21 -10.58
C ILE A 221 -17.75 -9.98 -9.94
N ARG A 222 -18.43 -11.03 -9.47
CA ARG A 222 -19.73 -10.94 -8.81
C ARG A 222 -19.67 -10.05 -7.57
N ILE A 223 -18.67 -10.23 -6.70
CA ILE A 223 -18.46 -9.40 -5.50
C ILE A 223 -18.18 -7.95 -5.91
N ALA A 224 -17.34 -7.73 -6.93
CA ALA A 224 -17.04 -6.40 -7.43
C ALA A 224 -18.27 -5.66 -7.96
N GLU A 225 -19.10 -6.32 -8.77
CA GLU A 225 -20.35 -5.77 -9.32
C GLU A 225 -21.40 -5.54 -8.23
N ASN A 226 -21.65 -6.56 -7.39
CA ASN A 226 -22.83 -6.58 -6.53
C ASN A 226 -22.60 -6.04 -5.12
N GLU A 227 -21.41 -6.25 -4.54
CA GLU A 227 -21.12 -5.89 -3.15
C GLU A 227 -20.31 -4.60 -3.06
N ILE A 228 -19.28 -4.46 -3.90
CA ILE A 228 -18.47 -3.24 -3.95
C ILE A 228 -19.13 -2.17 -4.85
N LYS A 229 -19.98 -2.56 -5.80
CA LYS A 229 -20.65 -1.68 -6.77
C LYS A 229 -19.69 -0.99 -7.72
N PHE A 230 -18.73 -1.73 -8.26
CA PHE A 230 -17.96 -1.28 -9.42
C PHE A 230 -18.84 -1.22 -10.66
N ASP A 231 -18.57 -0.24 -11.53
CA ASP A 231 -19.04 -0.25 -12.90
C ASP A 231 -18.20 -1.21 -13.75
N LYS A 232 -18.76 -1.76 -14.83
CA LYS A 232 -18.04 -2.69 -15.72
C LYS A 232 -16.73 -2.10 -16.24
N ALA A 233 -16.71 -0.80 -16.56
CA ALA A 233 -15.51 -0.12 -17.02
C ALA A 233 -14.45 0.03 -15.91
N GLY A 234 -14.88 0.19 -14.65
CA GLY A 234 -13.99 0.15 -13.48
C GLY A 234 -13.36 -1.22 -13.27
N ILE A 235 -14.12 -2.30 -13.38
CA ILE A 235 -13.60 -3.67 -13.30
C ILE A 235 -12.60 -3.92 -14.43
N ARG A 236 -12.97 -3.63 -15.68
CA ARG A 236 -12.11 -3.79 -16.86
C ARG A 236 -10.78 -3.03 -16.71
N ARG A 237 -10.80 -1.77 -16.27
CA ARG A 237 -9.55 -1.00 -16.13
C ARG A 237 -8.59 -1.56 -15.07
N ASN A 238 -9.11 -2.35 -14.12
CA ASN A 238 -8.36 -2.79 -12.95
C ASN A 238 -8.30 -4.32 -12.84
N GLY A 239 -7.31 -4.95 -13.47
CA GLY A 239 -7.12 -6.40 -13.36
C GLY A 239 -6.82 -6.93 -11.95
N PHE A 240 -6.53 -6.07 -10.97
CA PHE A 240 -6.52 -6.45 -9.55
C PHE A 240 -7.87 -6.93 -9.05
N VAL A 241 -8.96 -6.37 -9.57
CA VAL A 241 -10.33 -6.77 -9.20
C VAL A 241 -10.62 -8.16 -9.75
N ILE A 242 -10.26 -8.40 -11.02
CA ILE A 242 -10.48 -9.69 -11.70
C ILE A 242 -9.64 -10.81 -11.08
N SER A 243 -8.41 -10.49 -10.63
CA SER A 243 -7.49 -11.45 -10.00
C SER A 243 -7.64 -11.55 -8.48
N ALA A 244 -8.59 -10.82 -7.88
CA ALA A 244 -8.78 -10.81 -6.44
C ALA A 244 -9.20 -12.19 -5.91
N ASP A 245 -8.80 -12.51 -4.69
CA ASP A 245 -9.27 -13.68 -3.97
C ASP A 245 -10.68 -13.40 -3.39
N PRO A 246 -11.73 -14.16 -3.77
CA PRO A 246 -13.07 -13.91 -3.29
C PRO A 246 -13.22 -14.00 -1.77
N LEU A 247 -12.57 -14.98 -1.15
CA LEU A 247 -12.65 -15.21 0.30
C LEU A 247 -12.00 -14.05 1.05
N HIS A 248 -10.78 -13.65 0.65
CA HIS A 248 -10.12 -12.49 1.24
C HIS A 248 -10.91 -11.21 1.01
N THR A 249 -11.50 -11.03 -0.17
CA THR A 249 -12.32 -9.85 -0.47
C THR A 249 -13.53 -9.77 0.47
N LYS A 250 -14.25 -10.88 0.67
CA LYS A 250 -15.37 -10.95 1.64
C LYS A 250 -14.90 -10.64 3.06
N LEU A 251 -13.79 -11.23 3.50
CA LEU A 251 -13.23 -10.96 4.82
C LEU A 251 -12.85 -9.48 5.01
N ILE A 252 -12.35 -8.80 3.97
CA ILE A 252 -12.11 -7.35 4.01
C ILE A 252 -13.43 -6.61 4.18
N LEU A 253 -14.46 -6.92 3.39
CA LEU A 253 -15.76 -6.25 3.45
C LEU A 253 -16.48 -6.47 4.79
N GLU A 254 -16.33 -7.64 5.41
CA GLU A 254 -16.92 -8.00 6.70
C GLU A 254 -16.20 -7.32 7.88
N ASN A 255 -14.86 -7.36 7.88
CA ASN A 255 -14.04 -6.97 9.03
C ASN A 255 -13.55 -5.51 8.97
N VAL A 256 -13.51 -4.89 7.78
CA VAL A 256 -13.03 -3.52 7.59
C VAL A 256 -14.18 -2.66 7.08
N ARG A 257 -14.98 -2.10 7.99
CA ARG A 257 -16.11 -1.22 7.59
C ARG A 257 -15.64 0.11 7.00
N THR A 258 -14.65 0.73 7.64
CA THR A 258 -14.14 2.04 7.23
C THR A 258 -12.62 2.06 7.19
N LEU A 259 -12.07 2.78 6.19
CA LEU A 259 -10.64 2.99 6.02
C LEU A 259 -10.38 4.45 5.62
N ALA A 260 -9.41 5.11 6.25
CA ALA A 260 -9.15 6.55 6.08
C ALA A 260 -10.41 7.45 6.24
N GLY A 261 -11.34 7.05 7.10
CA GLY A 261 -12.61 7.76 7.31
C GLY A 261 -13.58 7.71 6.12
N MET A 262 -13.47 6.70 5.25
CA MET A 262 -14.38 6.40 4.15
C MET A 262 -14.92 4.98 4.27
N ASP A 263 -16.07 4.67 3.65
CA ASP A 263 -16.53 3.29 3.49
C ASP A 263 -15.49 2.49 2.69
N ILE A 264 -15.23 1.25 3.11
CA ILE A 264 -14.26 0.39 2.44
C ILE A 264 -14.56 0.19 0.96
N ARG A 265 -15.84 0.14 0.56
CA ARG A 265 -16.23 -0.07 -0.84
C ARG A 265 -15.77 1.08 -1.72
N ASP A 266 -15.89 2.31 -1.23
CA ASP A 266 -15.43 3.49 -1.94
C ASP A 266 -13.91 3.56 -2.00
N VAL A 267 -13.23 3.15 -0.93
CA VAL A 267 -11.77 3.03 -0.90
C VAL A 267 -11.27 2.02 -1.92
N LEU A 268 -11.91 0.86 -2.02
CA LEU A 268 -11.56 -0.18 -2.98
C LEU A 268 -11.79 0.26 -4.42
N LYS A 269 -12.78 1.12 -4.70
CA LYS A 269 -12.97 1.73 -6.03
C LYS A 269 -11.84 2.66 -6.42
N ILE A 270 -11.32 3.43 -5.46
CA ILE A 270 -10.23 4.39 -5.69
C ILE A 270 -8.88 3.67 -5.80
N GLU A 271 -8.61 2.70 -4.91
CA GLU A 271 -7.36 1.94 -4.87
C GLU A 271 -7.64 0.42 -4.80
N PRO A 272 -7.96 -0.22 -5.94
CA PRO A 272 -8.27 -1.66 -5.98
C PRO A 272 -7.11 -2.57 -5.59
N ALA A 273 -5.86 -2.06 -5.64
CA ALA A 273 -4.69 -2.84 -5.28
C ALA A 273 -4.67 -3.27 -3.79
N ILE A 274 -5.49 -2.65 -2.94
CA ILE A 274 -5.67 -3.04 -1.53
C ILE A 274 -6.17 -4.50 -1.42
N LEU A 275 -6.92 -4.99 -2.40
CA LEU A 275 -7.44 -6.38 -2.44
C LEU A 275 -6.34 -7.46 -2.41
N LYS A 276 -5.08 -7.09 -2.65
CA LYS A 276 -3.94 -8.00 -2.54
C LYS A 276 -3.57 -8.36 -1.10
N ASN A 277 -3.97 -7.53 -0.15
CA ASN A 277 -3.60 -7.68 1.24
C ASN A 277 -4.72 -8.37 2.01
N ASN A 278 -4.36 -9.12 3.05
CA ASN A 278 -5.35 -9.65 3.98
C ASN A 278 -5.89 -8.52 4.88
N TYR A 279 -7.10 -8.71 5.42
CA TYR A 279 -7.77 -7.72 6.25
C TYR A 279 -6.97 -7.37 7.52
N ASN A 280 -6.26 -8.33 8.12
CA ASN A 280 -5.42 -8.11 9.30
C ASN A 280 -4.29 -7.12 9.01
N SER A 281 -3.60 -7.27 7.88
CA SER A 281 -2.55 -6.34 7.45
C SER A 281 -3.10 -4.93 7.21
N ILE A 282 -4.30 -4.81 6.63
CA ILE A 282 -4.95 -3.51 6.42
C ILE A 282 -5.25 -2.83 7.76
N ILE A 283 -5.81 -3.58 8.72
CA ILE A 283 -6.08 -3.10 10.08
C ILE A 283 -4.79 -2.69 10.79
N GLN A 284 -3.73 -3.50 10.70
CA GLN A 284 -2.45 -3.16 11.32
C GLN A 284 -1.85 -1.89 10.72
N VAL A 285 -1.87 -1.72 9.39
CA VAL A 285 -1.43 -0.46 8.77
C VAL A 285 -2.26 0.71 9.28
N ARG A 286 -3.59 0.58 9.37
CA ARG A 286 -4.45 1.65 9.95
C ARG A 286 -4.01 2.00 11.37
N ASN A 287 -3.84 1.01 12.23
CA ASN A 287 -3.44 1.22 13.62
C ASN A 287 -2.06 1.89 13.72
N ILE A 288 -1.11 1.53 12.84
CA ILE A 288 0.20 2.20 12.75
C ILE A 288 0.01 3.67 12.34
N LEU A 289 -0.81 3.98 11.34
CA LEU A 289 -1.02 5.37 10.94
C LEU A 289 -1.66 6.20 12.06
N GLU A 290 -2.56 5.61 12.84
CA GLU A 290 -3.16 6.24 14.04
C GLU A 290 -2.14 6.45 15.16
N GLU A 291 -1.26 5.47 15.42
CA GLU A 291 -0.15 5.57 16.37
C GLU A 291 0.78 6.77 16.05
N TYR A 292 1.03 7.01 14.77
CA TYR A 292 1.84 8.15 14.29
C TYR A 292 1.01 9.44 14.12
N ARG A 293 -0.25 9.45 14.61
CA ARG A 293 -1.18 10.58 14.59
C ARG A 293 -1.44 11.15 13.18
N ILE A 294 -1.43 10.28 12.17
CA ILE A 294 -1.67 10.66 10.78
C ILE A 294 -3.18 10.73 10.56
N SER A 295 -3.69 11.91 10.23
CA SER A 295 -5.13 12.13 10.08
C SER A 295 -5.74 11.35 8.92
N ASN A 296 -7.03 11.00 9.04
CA ASN A 296 -7.81 10.39 7.96
C ASN A 296 -7.75 11.19 6.65
N GLU A 297 -7.70 12.52 6.74
CA GLU A 297 -7.57 13.37 5.54
C GLU A 297 -6.25 13.12 4.79
N THR A 298 -5.14 13.05 5.51
CA THR A 298 -3.82 12.71 4.95
C THR A 298 -3.83 11.30 4.37
N GLN A 299 -4.44 10.34 5.08
CA GLN A 299 -4.59 8.96 4.60
C GLN A 299 -5.38 8.89 3.28
N ARG A 300 -6.48 9.64 3.14
CA ARG A 300 -7.29 9.72 1.91
C ARG A 300 -6.49 10.20 0.69
N LYS A 301 -5.49 11.06 0.90
CA LYS A 301 -4.61 11.53 -0.19
C LYS A 301 -3.58 10.47 -0.61
N CYS A 302 -3.43 9.39 0.15
CA CYS A 302 -2.45 8.34 -0.13
C CYS A 302 -2.92 6.95 0.31
N LEU A 303 -4.04 6.47 -0.24
CA LEU A 303 -4.58 5.12 0.06
C LEU A 303 -3.60 3.98 -0.26
N LYS A 304 -2.67 4.21 -1.19
CA LYS A 304 -1.62 3.24 -1.57
C LYS A 304 -0.75 2.77 -0.39
N VAL A 305 -0.72 3.49 0.73
CA VAL A 305 -0.02 3.05 1.95
C VAL A 305 -0.58 1.73 2.49
N TYR A 306 -1.89 1.49 2.31
CA TYR A 306 -2.54 0.23 2.72
C TYR A 306 -2.19 -0.96 1.85
N CYS A 307 -1.55 -0.75 0.69
CA CYS A 307 -1.03 -1.81 -0.16
C CYS A 307 0.33 -2.34 0.31
N MET A 308 0.94 -1.73 1.33
CA MET A 308 2.24 -2.11 1.87
C MET A 308 2.12 -3.09 3.04
N ARG A 309 3.21 -3.79 3.36
CA ARG A 309 3.30 -4.62 4.56
C ARG A 309 3.35 -3.73 5.82
N PRO A 310 2.67 -4.10 6.93
CA PRO A 310 2.66 -3.32 8.16
C PRO A 310 4.07 -2.98 8.68
N GLU A 311 4.97 -3.95 8.66
CA GLU A 311 6.35 -3.81 9.16
C GLU A 311 7.10 -2.77 8.34
N THR A 312 6.93 -2.80 7.01
CA THR A 312 7.55 -1.82 6.11
C THR A 312 6.97 -0.43 6.32
N VAL A 313 5.68 -0.29 6.61
CA VAL A 313 5.10 1.04 6.90
C VAL A 313 5.70 1.61 8.17
N ARG A 314 5.78 0.80 9.24
CA ARG A 314 6.38 1.20 10.53
C ARG A 314 7.85 1.59 10.39
N GLU A 315 8.68 0.70 9.84
CA GLU A 315 10.12 0.94 9.61
C GLU A 315 10.34 2.26 8.85
N ARG A 316 9.57 2.49 7.78
CA ARG A 316 9.72 3.71 6.98
C ARG A 316 9.26 4.96 7.71
N LEU A 317 8.25 4.88 8.56
CA LEU A 317 7.82 6.02 9.37
C LEU A 317 8.82 6.34 10.49
N ASP A 318 9.44 5.33 11.08
CA ASP A 318 10.52 5.50 12.08
C ASP A 318 11.74 6.17 11.47
N ASP A 319 12.20 5.67 10.32
CA ASP A 319 13.31 6.25 9.59
C ASP A 319 13.02 7.70 9.19
N LEU A 320 11.81 7.98 8.69
CA LEU A 320 11.41 9.33 8.37
C LEU A 320 11.46 10.24 9.61
N ARG A 321 11.02 9.78 10.78
CA ARG A 321 11.05 10.56 12.02
C ARG A 321 12.47 10.98 12.44
N SER A 322 13.48 10.19 12.08
CA SER A 322 14.89 10.49 12.35
C SER A 322 15.46 11.63 11.50
N LEU A 323 14.85 11.93 10.35
CA LEU A 323 15.30 12.99 9.45
C LEU A 323 14.91 14.36 9.99
N LYS A 324 15.84 15.32 9.99
CA LYS A 324 15.57 16.70 10.45
C LYS A 324 14.50 17.37 9.60
N GLU A 325 14.57 17.11 8.30
CA GLU A 325 13.68 17.61 7.25
C GLU A 325 12.23 17.13 7.45
N TYR A 326 12.06 15.96 8.08
CA TYR A 326 10.74 15.38 8.29
C TYR A 326 9.88 16.19 9.24
N LYS A 327 10.46 16.86 10.25
CA LYS A 327 9.68 17.71 11.18
C LYS A 327 8.84 18.73 10.41
N VAL A 328 9.47 19.43 9.48
CA VAL A 328 8.84 20.44 8.62
C VAL A 328 7.85 19.77 7.64
N LEU A 329 8.24 18.66 7.04
CA LEU A 329 7.44 17.96 6.01
C LEU A 329 6.24 17.19 6.56
N SER A 330 6.25 16.83 7.85
CA SER A 330 5.21 16.02 8.51
C SER A 330 3.84 16.69 8.52
N THR A 331 3.82 18.03 8.42
CA THR A 331 2.60 18.85 8.36
C THR A 331 1.89 18.79 7.01
N ASN A 332 2.55 18.23 5.98
CA ASN A 332 2.02 18.17 4.62
C ASN A 332 1.10 16.93 4.43
N PRO A 333 -0.12 17.08 3.90
CA PRO A 333 -1.02 15.95 3.63
C PRO A 333 -0.47 14.92 2.63
N ARG A 334 0.61 15.25 1.91
CA ARG A 334 1.31 14.35 0.99
C ARG A 334 2.49 13.62 1.63
N MET A 335 2.74 13.78 2.92
CA MET A 335 3.87 13.16 3.62
C MET A 335 3.91 11.64 3.43
N LEU A 336 2.76 10.96 3.39
CA LEU A 336 2.69 9.51 3.14
C LEU A 336 3.31 9.07 1.80
N LEU A 337 3.42 9.97 0.81
CA LEU A 337 4.15 9.66 -0.43
C LEU A 337 5.65 9.43 -0.18
N LEU A 338 6.23 10.00 0.89
CA LEU A 338 7.60 9.72 1.30
C LEU A 338 7.74 8.27 1.79
N VAL A 339 6.72 7.76 2.49
CA VAL A 339 6.66 6.35 2.92
C VAL A 339 6.62 5.44 1.68
N ILE A 340 5.77 5.74 0.69
CA ILE A 340 5.69 4.94 -0.55
C ILE A 340 7.01 4.99 -1.33
N HIS A 341 7.60 6.18 -1.47
CA HIS A 341 8.72 6.45 -2.36
C HIS A 341 10.08 6.60 -1.65
N LYS A 342 10.27 5.97 -0.48
CA LYS A 342 11.48 6.10 0.36
C LYS A 342 12.80 6.06 -0.43
N LYS A 343 13.04 5.02 -1.22
CA LYS A 343 14.30 4.86 -2.00
C LYS A 343 14.54 6.05 -2.95
N LYS A 344 13.50 6.49 -3.64
CA LYS A 344 13.58 7.63 -4.58
C LYS A 344 13.84 8.93 -3.84
N MET A 345 13.21 9.11 -2.69
CA MET A 345 13.37 10.28 -1.82
C MET A 345 14.79 10.36 -1.24
N LEU A 346 15.33 9.27 -0.68
CA LEU A 346 16.70 9.23 -0.16
C LEU A 346 17.74 9.54 -1.25
N ASN A 347 17.62 8.90 -2.41
CA ASN A 347 18.51 9.19 -3.55
C ASN A 347 18.45 10.66 -4.01
N ARG A 348 17.31 11.32 -3.82
CA ARG A 348 17.15 12.74 -4.15
C ARG A 348 17.74 13.65 -3.08
N LEU A 349 17.56 13.32 -1.80
CA LEU A 349 18.20 14.05 -0.70
C LEU A 349 19.72 14.07 -0.87
N THR A 350 20.36 12.92 -1.12
CA THR A 350 21.81 12.86 -1.36
C THR A 350 22.26 13.75 -2.54
N LYS A 351 21.44 13.83 -3.61
CA LYS A 351 21.75 14.72 -4.75
C LYS A 351 21.60 16.19 -4.41
N ILE A 352 20.57 16.54 -3.65
CA ILE A 352 20.33 17.92 -3.17
C ILE A 352 21.49 18.37 -2.28
N GLU A 353 21.90 17.51 -1.34
CA GLU A 353 23.05 17.74 -0.44
C GLU A 353 24.34 17.92 -1.23
N THR A 354 24.61 17.03 -2.21
CA THR A 354 25.80 17.13 -3.08
C THR A 354 25.82 18.43 -3.88
N ALA A 355 24.65 18.87 -4.36
CA ALA A 355 24.48 20.13 -5.08
C ALA A 355 24.46 21.37 -4.15
N LYS A 356 24.55 21.19 -2.83
CA LYS A 356 24.46 22.23 -1.80
C LYS A 356 23.20 23.10 -1.90
N LYS A 357 22.11 22.55 -2.44
CA LYS A 357 20.80 23.21 -2.52
C LYS A 357 20.16 23.21 -1.12
N GLN A 358 19.87 24.38 -0.56
CA GLN A 358 19.25 24.51 0.76
C GLN A 358 17.72 24.54 0.65
N CYS A 359 17.20 25.08 -0.45
CA CYS A 359 15.76 25.27 -0.63
C CYS A 359 15.10 24.15 -1.41
N PHE A 360 14.49 23.18 -0.73
CA PHE A 360 13.65 22.15 -1.37
C PHE A 360 12.32 21.93 -0.64
N SER A 361 11.42 21.22 -1.30
CA SER A 361 10.07 20.92 -0.84
C SER A 361 9.76 19.44 -1.02
N LEU A 362 8.67 18.98 -0.40
CA LEU A 362 8.16 17.62 -0.61
C LEU A 362 7.97 17.32 -2.10
N ASN A 363 7.48 18.30 -2.88
CA ASN A 363 7.30 18.15 -4.31
C ASN A 363 8.60 17.74 -5.02
N HIS A 364 9.75 18.31 -4.66
CA HIS A 364 11.04 17.93 -5.26
C HIS A 364 11.43 16.49 -4.92
N LEU A 365 11.09 16.00 -3.72
CA LEU A 365 11.40 14.64 -3.30
C LEU A 365 10.53 13.58 -3.98
N VAL A 366 9.25 13.87 -4.25
CA VAL A 366 8.30 12.84 -4.75
C VAL A 366 7.95 12.96 -6.24
N SER A 367 8.10 14.14 -6.86
CA SER A 367 7.70 14.45 -8.25
C SER A 367 8.36 13.59 -9.34
N SER A 368 7.96 13.73 -10.59
CA SER A 368 8.61 13.04 -11.73
C SER A 368 10.11 13.36 -11.85
N SER A 369 10.86 12.51 -12.58
CA SER A 369 12.30 12.75 -12.80
C SER A 369 12.56 14.04 -13.56
N LYS A 370 11.68 14.41 -14.50
CA LYS A 370 11.77 15.67 -15.25
C LYS A 370 11.70 16.89 -14.32
N VAL A 371 10.71 16.92 -13.42
CA VAL A 371 10.54 18.05 -12.48
C VAL A 371 11.74 18.16 -11.54
N PHE A 372 12.23 17.03 -11.02
CA PHE A 372 13.40 17.02 -10.14
C PHE A 372 14.70 17.44 -10.85
N ASN A 373 14.94 16.95 -12.06
CA ASN A 373 16.13 17.31 -12.82
C ASN A 373 16.11 18.78 -13.25
N ASN A 374 14.93 19.32 -13.58
CA ASN A 374 14.80 20.75 -13.82
C ASN A 374 15.15 21.57 -12.57
N TYR A 375 14.72 21.13 -11.39
CA TYR A 375 15.06 21.77 -10.12
C TYR A 375 16.57 21.69 -9.84
N ILE A 376 17.18 20.51 -9.93
CA ILE A 376 18.60 20.34 -9.58
C ILE A 376 19.53 21.11 -10.52
N ASN A 377 19.16 21.22 -11.80
CA ASN A 377 19.93 21.93 -12.82
C ASN A 377 19.59 23.42 -12.88
N SER A 378 18.54 23.88 -12.20
CA SER A 378 18.16 25.30 -12.22
C SER A 378 19.13 26.14 -11.38
N PHE A 379 19.47 27.31 -11.89
CA PHE A 379 20.16 28.34 -11.12
C PHE A 379 19.20 28.91 -10.06
N GLY A 380 19.68 28.94 -8.81
CA GLY A 380 18.91 29.42 -7.66
C GLY A 380 18.10 28.36 -6.93
N ASP A 381 17.74 28.73 -5.71
CA ASP A 381 17.19 27.85 -4.69
C ASP A 381 15.68 28.07 -4.58
N LYS A 382 14.86 27.39 -5.39
CA LYS A 382 13.40 27.60 -5.42
C LYS A 382 12.65 26.46 -4.74
N VAL A 383 11.84 26.77 -3.73
CA VAL A 383 10.88 25.88 -3.07
C VAL A 383 9.54 25.87 -3.82
N CYS A 384 8.72 24.84 -3.61
CA CYS A 384 7.32 24.88 -4.05
C CYS A 384 6.52 25.80 -3.11
N GLY A 385 6.03 26.94 -3.62
CA GLY A 385 5.27 27.91 -2.83
C GLY A 385 4.04 27.33 -2.14
N ARG A 386 3.39 26.32 -2.74
CA ARG A 386 2.27 25.62 -2.11
C ARG A 386 2.68 24.86 -0.84
N ASP A 387 3.88 24.28 -0.82
CA ASP A 387 4.37 23.57 0.36
C ASP A 387 4.72 24.56 1.49
N ILE A 388 5.21 25.77 1.17
CA ILE A 388 5.37 26.87 2.15
C ILE A 388 4.01 27.27 2.75
N ALA A 389 3.01 27.53 1.91
CA ALA A 389 1.69 27.92 2.37
C ALA A 389 1.02 26.84 3.23
N ILE A 390 1.23 25.55 2.89
CA ILE A 390 0.78 24.43 3.71
C ILE A 390 1.48 24.43 5.07
N LEU A 391 2.80 24.60 5.12
CA LEU A 391 3.56 24.67 6.37
C LEU A 391 3.00 25.76 7.30
N ILE A 392 2.86 26.99 6.79
CA ILE A 392 2.33 28.14 7.56
C ILE A 392 0.90 27.84 8.06
N THR A 393 0.03 27.37 7.16
CA THR A 393 -1.38 27.12 7.50
C THR A 393 -1.54 25.98 8.51
N SER A 394 -0.77 24.91 8.36
CA SER A 394 -0.84 23.73 9.24
C SER A 394 -0.24 24.00 10.62
N SER A 395 0.83 24.79 10.71
CA SER A 395 1.49 25.11 11.98
C SER A 395 0.69 26.09 12.84
N LEU A 396 -0.09 27.00 12.24
CA LEU A 396 -0.84 28.05 12.96
C LEU A 396 -2.26 27.67 13.39
N LYS A 397 -2.71 26.41 13.21
CA LYS A 397 -3.96 25.80 13.75
C LYS A 397 -5.12 26.76 14.10
N LEU A 398 -5.57 27.59 13.14
CA LEU A 398 -6.64 28.56 13.36
C LEU A 398 -8.03 27.90 13.40
N PRO A 399 -8.93 28.30 14.31
CA PRO A 399 -10.32 27.80 14.34
C PRO A 399 -11.03 28.14 13.03
N ALA A 400 -11.93 27.26 12.57
CA ALA A 400 -12.65 27.40 11.31
C ALA A 400 -13.67 28.55 11.35
N HIS A 401 -13.22 29.81 11.26
CA HIS A 401 -14.13 30.93 11.10
C HIS A 401 -14.71 30.97 9.67
N ASN A 402 -16.03 31.08 9.58
CA ASN A 402 -16.82 31.40 8.38
C ASN A 402 -16.92 30.31 7.30
N GLY A 403 -16.79 29.02 7.64
CA GLY A 403 -17.02 27.92 6.69
C GLY A 403 -16.02 27.84 5.52
N ARG A 404 -14.96 28.67 5.51
CA ARG A 404 -13.91 28.63 4.49
C ARG A 404 -12.94 27.50 4.80
N GLY A 405 -12.92 26.47 3.94
CA GLY A 405 -12.04 25.31 4.10
C GLY A 405 -10.54 25.64 4.01
N GLN A 406 -9.69 24.70 4.45
CA GLN A 406 -8.23 24.81 4.46
C GLN A 406 -7.63 25.28 3.11
N ALA A 407 -8.24 24.88 1.99
CA ALA A 407 -7.82 25.30 0.66
C ALA A 407 -7.89 26.83 0.44
N ALA A 408 -8.92 27.50 0.95
CA ALA A 408 -9.06 28.95 0.83
C ALA A 408 -7.97 29.70 1.62
N ARG A 409 -7.57 29.16 2.78
CA ARG A 409 -6.48 29.70 3.60
C ARG A 409 -5.14 29.58 2.90
N ILE A 410 -4.85 28.41 2.33
CA ILE A 410 -3.63 28.19 1.53
C ILE A 410 -3.56 29.22 0.40
N THR A 411 -4.68 29.48 -0.30
CA THR A 411 -4.73 30.49 -1.36
C THR A 411 -4.49 31.91 -0.83
N ALA A 412 -5.07 32.27 0.33
CA ALA A 412 -4.86 33.57 0.94
C ALA A 412 -3.39 33.81 1.32
N VAL A 413 -2.75 32.82 1.96
CA VAL A 413 -1.31 32.87 2.30
C VAL A 413 -0.47 33.00 1.03
N LEU A 414 -0.75 32.23 -0.02
CA LEU A 414 -0.03 32.33 -1.29
C LEU A 414 -0.10 33.74 -1.89
N ASN A 415 -1.27 34.38 -1.83
CA ASN A 415 -1.45 35.74 -2.35
C ASN A 415 -0.66 36.78 -1.55
N GLN A 416 -0.52 36.59 -0.24
CA GLN A 416 0.31 37.46 0.60
C GLN A 416 1.80 37.26 0.31
N LEU A 417 2.27 36.01 0.29
CA LEU A 417 3.68 35.69 0.07
C LEU A 417 4.19 36.18 -1.30
N ARG A 418 3.36 36.12 -2.35
CA ARG A 418 3.71 36.60 -3.71
C ARG A 418 4.09 38.07 -3.77
N ARG A 419 3.76 38.87 -2.75
CA ARG A 419 4.16 40.29 -2.67
C ARG A 419 5.66 40.45 -2.45
N HIS A 420 6.33 39.45 -1.90
CA HIS A 420 7.76 39.50 -1.62
C HIS A 420 8.57 38.83 -2.74
N LYS A 421 9.61 39.51 -3.24
CA LYS A 421 10.45 39.05 -4.38
C LYS A 421 11.07 37.66 -4.16
N TYR A 422 11.52 37.37 -2.93
CA TYR A 422 12.26 36.15 -2.59
C TYR A 422 11.41 35.07 -1.91
N TRP A 423 10.09 35.12 -1.98
CA TRP A 423 9.21 34.20 -1.23
C TRP A 423 9.36 32.71 -1.57
N LEU A 424 9.95 32.37 -2.72
CA LEU A 424 10.29 30.98 -3.09
C LEU A 424 11.72 30.59 -2.73
N HIS A 425 12.53 31.53 -2.27
CA HIS A 425 13.97 31.38 -2.06
C HIS A 425 14.37 31.22 -0.59
N VAL A 426 13.38 30.99 0.27
CA VAL A 426 13.59 30.80 1.71
C VAL A 426 13.47 29.31 2.03
N ALA A 427 14.47 28.77 2.73
CA ALA A 427 14.46 27.39 3.18
C ALA A 427 13.29 27.13 4.13
N MET A 428 12.60 26.00 3.98
CA MET A 428 11.41 25.71 4.80
C MET A 428 11.74 25.54 6.29
N SER A 429 12.98 25.15 6.64
CA SER A 429 13.44 25.09 8.03
C SER A 429 13.44 26.47 8.68
N VAL A 430 13.93 27.50 7.97
CA VAL A 430 13.92 28.89 8.45
C VAL A 430 12.49 29.37 8.70
N ILE A 431 11.58 29.08 7.78
CA ILE A 431 10.16 29.43 7.94
C ILE A 431 9.56 28.73 9.18
N ASP A 432 9.86 27.45 9.39
CA ASP A 432 9.39 26.71 10.58
C ASP A 432 9.95 27.29 11.88
N GLU A 433 11.25 27.58 11.93
CA GLU A 433 11.91 28.23 13.07
C GLU A 433 11.26 29.58 13.40
N ASN A 434 11.02 30.40 12.38
CA ASN A 434 10.36 31.69 12.52
C ASN A 434 8.93 31.56 13.03
N ILE A 435 8.19 30.55 12.57
CA ILE A 435 6.85 30.25 13.08
C ILE A 435 6.93 29.89 14.57
N GLN A 436 7.84 29.00 14.98
CA GLN A 436 7.96 28.61 16.39
C GLN A 436 8.35 29.82 17.26
N PHE A 437 9.24 30.68 16.78
CA PHE A 437 9.64 31.89 17.50
C PHE A 437 8.47 32.85 17.70
N LEU A 438 7.73 33.19 16.64
CA LEU A 438 6.63 34.16 16.73
C LEU A 438 5.43 33.63 17.52
N ARG A 439 5.18 32.31 17.50
CA ARG A 439 4.10 31.69 18.28
C ARG A 439 4.24 31.87 19.80
N ASN A 440 5.44 32.15 20.28
CA ASN A 440 5.68 32.44 21.70
C ASN A 440 5.32 33.89 22.07
N LYS A 441 5.12 34.77 21.09
CA LYS A 441 4.95 36.22 21.29
C LYS A 441 3.64 36.78 20.73
N PHE A 442 3.04 36.14 19.73
CA PHE A 442 1.88 36.68 18.99
C PHE A 442 0.81 35.62 18.76
N ASP A 443 -0.45 36.07 18.68
CA ASP A 443 -1.56 35.21 18.31
C ASP A 443 -1.43 34.65 16.88
N HIS A 444 -1.90 33.42 16.68
CA HIS A 444 -1.81 32.73 15.39
C HIS A 444 -2.47 33.51 14.24
N GLN A 445 -3.57 34.24 14.49
CA GLN A 445 -4.29 34.99 13.45
C GLN A 445 -3.48 36.20 13.00
N ILE A 446 -2.75 36.79 13.94
CA ILE A 446 -1.90 37.97 13.71
C ILE A 446 -0.68 37.57 12.89
N ILE A 447 -0.04 36.44 13.23
CA ILE A 447 1.07 35.87 12.44
C ILE A 447 0.59 35.53 11.02
N MET A 448 -0.60 34.93 10.87
CA MET A 448 -1.17 34.56 9.58
C MET A 448 -1.41 35.78 8.68
N ASN A 449 -1.92 36.87 9.25
CA ASN A 449 -2.19 38.10 8.52
C ASN A 449 -0.92 38.86 8.11
N ASN A 450 0.20 38.58 8.79
CA ASN A 450 1.50 39.20 8.56
C ASN A 450 2.54 38.16 8.09
N CYS A 451 2.12 37.10 7.39
CA CYS A 451 2.97 35.93 7.15
C CYS A 451 4.21 36.19 6.29
N VAL A 452 4.31 37.37 5.65
CA VAL A 452 5.51 37.82 4.94
C VAL A 452 6.72 37.90 5.87
N ILE A 453 6.52 38.26 7.14
CA ILE A 453 7.61 38.32 8.14
C ILE A 453 8.29 36.96 8.36
N LEU A 454 7.56 35.86 8.15
CA LEU A 454 8.09 34.50 8.29
C LEU A 454 9.15 34.18 7.24
N LEU A 455 9.24 34.99 6.18
CA LEU A 455 10.27 34.86 5.20
C LEU A 455 11.62 35.31 5.72
N TYR A 456 11.76 36.12 6.79
CA TYR A 456 13.04 36.71 7.19
C TYR A 456 13.69 35.93 8.35
N PRO A 457 14.98 35.58 8.30
CA PRO A 457 15.63 34.80 9.36
C PRO A 457 15.67 35.57 10.69
N VAL A 458 15.19 34.96 11.77
CA VAL A 458 15.08 35.58 13.12
C VAL A 458 16.44 35.84 13.81
N GLY A 459 17.55 35.35 13.25
CA GLY A 459 18.83 35.19 13.96
C GLY A 459 19.76 36.40 14.12
N GLN A 460 19.46 37.61 13.63
CA GLN A 460 20.40 38.75 13.80
C GLN A 460 19.80 40.10 14.19
N GLU A 461 18.48 40.30 14.19
CA GLU A 461 17.93 41.68 14.32
C GLU A 461 16.76 41.82 15.31
N VAL A 462 16.22 40.73 15.84
CA VAL A 462 15.06 40.79 16.76
C VAL A 462 15.49 40.85 18.25
N ASN A 463 16.76 40.58 18.54
CA ASN A 463 17.33 40.63 19.90
C ASN A 463 18.15 41.89 20.18
N ASP A 464 18.33 42.78 19.21
CA ASP A 464 19.02 44.05 19.44
C ASP A 464 18.04 45.01 20.15
N GLU A 465 17.80 44.75 21.44
CA GLU A 465 17.38 45.75 22.43
C GLU A 465 18.46 46.83 22.65
N GLN A 466 19.53 46.87 21.84
CA GLN A 466 20.72 47.70 22.00
C GLN A 466 21.17 48.48 20.75
N ASN A 467 20.32 48.66 19.73
CA ASN A 467 20.60 49.66 18.69
C ASN A 467 19.95 51.00 19.05
N ASP A 468 20.74 51.89 19.65
CA ASP A 468 20.44 53.29 19.97
C ASP A 468 19.96 54.14 18.76
N GLU A 469 20.03 53.62 17.52
CA GLU A 469 19.52 54.29 16.31
C GLU A 469 18.01 54.09 16.06
N LEU A 470 17.32 53.22 16.81
CA LEU A 470 15.88 52.96 16.68
C LEU A 470 15.04 53.69 17.73
N ASN A 471 15.58 54.76 18.32
CA ASN A 471 14.83 55.63 19.22
C ASN A 471 13.86 56.50 18.41
N TYR A 472 12.75 55.90 17.96
CA TYR A 472 11.59 56.65 17.49
C TYR A 472 10.99 57.35 18.71
N SER A 473 11.59 58.46 19.12
CA SER A 473 11.21 59.27 20.28
C SER A 473 9.75 59.75 20.28
N ASN A 474 9.02 59.51 19.17
CA ASN A 474 7.61 59.87 18.98
C ASN A 474 6.66 58.66 18.86
N VAL A 475 7.13 57.40 18.92
CA VAL A 475 6.25 56.21 18.79
C VAL A 475 5.94 55.65 20.17
N ARG A 476 4.66 55.74 20.57
CA ARG A 476 4.15 55.11 21.79
C ARG A 476 3.89 53.62 21.53
N TYR A 477 4.88 52.78 21.78
CA TYR A 477 4.78 51.32 21.62
C TYR A 477 3.62 50.72 22.41
N ASP A 478 3.32 51.26 23.59
CA ASP A 478 2.21 50.82 24.46
C ASP A 478 0.82 51.02 23.84
N CYS A 479 0.71 51.78 22.75
CA CYS A 479 -0.55 52.04 22.05
C CYS A 479 -0.70 51.22 20.76
N LEU A 480 0.30 50.41 20.39
CA LEU A 480 0.28 49.64 19.16
C LEU A 480 -0.39 48.28 19.38
N THR A 481 -1.17 47.86 18.40
CA THR A 481 -1.65 46.48 18.32
C THR A 481 -0.53 45.56 17.87
N ASP A 482 -0.57 44.29 18.27
CA ASP A 482 0.36 43.24 17.83
C ASP A 482 0.56 43.18 16.30
N ALA A 483 -0.50 43.44 15.52
CA ALA A 483 -0.42 43.50 14.05
C ALA A 483 0.43 44.70 13.57
N GLN A 484 0.29 45.85 14.23
CA GLN A 484 1.12 47.02 13.96
C GLN A 484 2.57 46.80 14.40
N ILE A 485 2.78 46.10 15.52
CA ILE A 485 4.12 45.72 15.99
C ILE A 485 4.82 44.84 14.95
N LEU A 486 4.19 43.77 14.47
CA LEU A 486 4.79 42.92 13.42
C LEU A 486 5.07 43.69 12.11
N SER A 487 4.18 44.60 11.73
CA SER A 487 4.39 45.45 10.56
C SER A 487 5.58 46.38 10.74
N LEU A 488 5.77 46.94 11.94
CA LEU A 488 6.89 47.81 12.27
C LEU A 488 8.21 47.04 12.33
N VAL A 489 8.20 45.80 12.83
CA VAL A 489 9.36 44.91 12.80
C VAL A 489 9.77 44.63 11.35
N LEU A 490 8.81 44.26 10.49
CA LEU A 490 9.07 44.03 9.07
C LEU A 490 9.64 45.29 8.40
N TYR A 491 9.05 46.46 8.66
CA TYR A 491 9.54 47.75 8.17
C TYR A 491 10.99 48.02 8.61
N THR A 492 11.32 47.74 9.87
CA THR A 492 12.65 47.99 10.43
C THR A 492 13.70 47.10 9.76
N ILE A 493 13.37 45.82 9.57
CA ILE A 493 14.21 44.86 8.84
C ILE A 493 14.44 45.36 7.41
N GLU A 494 13.38 45.72 6.68
CA GLU A 494 13.52 46.15 5.28
C GLU A 494 14.22 47.51 5.11
N LYS A 495 13.98 48.46 6.03
CA LYS A 495 14.57 49.81 6.02
C LYS A 495 16.10 49.76 6.02
N LYS A 496 16.69 48.87 6.81
CA LYS A 496 18.15 48.67 6.87
C LYS A 496 18.77 48.30 5.52
N TYR A 497 17.97 47.74 4.63
CA TYR A 497 18.38 47.32 3.28
C TYR A 497 17.68 48.12 2.18
N HIS A 498 17.24 49.35 2.50
CA HIS A 498 16.57 50.26 1.56
C HIS A 498 15.37 49.64 0.84
N PHE A 499 14.65 48.73 1.50
CA PHE A 499 13.50 48.00 0.94
C PHE A 499 13.82 47.20 -0.33
N SER A 500 15.11 47.00 -0.64
CA SER A 500 15.53 46.15 -1.77
C SER A 500 15.38 44.66 -1.45
N GLY A 501 15.46 44.30 -0.16
CA GLY A 501 15.51 42.93 0.34
C GLY A 501 16.82 42.20 0.01
N ASP A 502 17.60 42.68 -0.97
CA ASP A 502 18.75 41.97 -1.53
C ASP A 502 19.84 41.69 -0.48
N GLY A 503 20.11 42.63 0.44
CA GLY A 503 21.17 42.47 1.44
C GLY A 503 20.92 41.40 2.53
N ILE A 504 19.67 41.00 2.75
CA ILE A 504 19.30 39.92 3.70
C ILE A 504 19.57 38.55 3.05
N TRP A 505 19.29 38.44 1.76
CA TRP A 505 19.30 37.19 1.01
C TRP A 505 20.66 36.89 0.37
N CYS A 506 21.48 37.91 0.05
CA CYS A 506 22.84 37.73 -0.49
C CYS A 506 23.77 36.94 0.45
N ARG A 507 23.54 36.97 1.77
CA ARG A 507 24.35 36.22 2.75
C ARG A 507 24.06 34.72 2.76
N GLN A 508 22.87 34.29 2.32
CA GLN A 508 22.49 32.88 2.31
C GLN A 508 23.05 32.10 1.10
N ASP A 509 23.34 32.80 0.00
CA ASP A 509 23.90 32.20 -1.23
C ASP A 509 25.44 31.97 -1.17
N GLY A 510 26.08 32.20 -0.02
CA GLY A 510 27.53 32.00 0.15
C GLY A 510 28.42 33.00 -0.62
N LEU A 511 27.83 33.99 -1.28
CA LEU A 511 28.57 35.09 -1.89
C LEU A 511 28.81 36.17 -0.83
N LYS A 512 30.01 36.16 -0.24
CA LYS A 512 30.57 37.36 0.39
C LYS A 512 30.70 38.42 -0.71
N VAL A 513 29.72 39.28 -0.85
CA VAL A 513 29.91 40.54 -1.56
C VAL A 513 30.70 41.43 -0.61
N GLU A 514 32.01 41.47 -0.79
CA GLU A 514 32.83 42.55 -0.25
C GLU A 514 32.27 43.85 -0.85
N SER A 515 31.54 44.60 -0.03
CA SER A 515 31.16 45.96 -0.37
C SER A 515 32.44 46.78 -0.48
N GLN A 516 32.86 47.06 -1.71
CA GLN A 516 33.79 48.15 -1.99
C GLN A 516 33.18 49.44 -1.45
N LYS A 517 33.75 49.93 -0.34
CA LYS A 517 33.65 51.33 0.04
C LYS A 517 34.60 52.10 -0.89
N ASN A 518 34.03 52.99 -1.70
CA ASN A 518 34.70 54.23 -2.10
C ASN A 518 34.15 55.35 -1.23
#